data_AF-A0A970IN82-F1
#
_entry.id   AF-A0A970IN82-F1
#
_cell.length_a   1.000
_cell.length_b   1.000
_cell.length_c   1.000
_cell.angle_alpha   90.00
_cell.angle_beta   90.00
_cell.angle_gamma   90.00
#
_symmetry.space_group_name_H-M   'P 1'
#
loop_
_entity.id
_entity.type
_entity.pdbx_description
1 polymer ?
#
loop_
_entity_poly.entity_id
_entity_poly.type
_entity_poly.pdbx_seq_one_letter_code
_entity_poly.pdbx_strand_id
1 'polypeptide(L)' 'KTVIQHIYDTHFESVDRVIAFREEWRALEGLIDDHCFHLVDERLGMQIVDASDFRDVVNTYFHRMSGIGDAKGRNIYP' A
#
# COMPACT_ATOMS: atom_id res chain seq x y z
N LYS A 1 3.00 -11.67 17.78
CA LYS A 1 2.61 -10.42 17.09
C LYS A 1 1.36 -9.87 17.77
N THR A 2 1.38 -8.62 18.23
CA THR A 2 0.21 -7.98 18.87
C THR A 2 -0.82 -7.55 17.81
N VAL A 3 -2.04 -7.21 18.23
CA VAL A 3 -3.07 -6.67 17.31
C VAL A 3 -2.58 -5.38 16.66
N ILE A 4 -2.04 -4.44 17.44
CA ILE A 4 -1.52 -3.17 16.90
C ILE A 4 -0.38 -3.38 15.89
N GLN A 5 0.54 -4.30 16.16
CA GLN A 5 1.60 -4.64 15.21
C GLN A 5 1.04 -5.27 13.93
N HIS A 6 -0.05 -6.02 14.02
CA HIS A 6 -0.74 -6.53 12.84
C HIS A 6 -1.33 -5.43 11.98
N ILE A 7 -1.94 -4.42 12.59
CA ILE A 7 -2.43 -3.25 11.86
C ILE A 7 -1.29 -2.56 11.13
N TYR A 8 -0.18 -2.24 11.81
CA TYR A 8 0.96 -1.61 11.14
C TYR A 8 1.49 -2.45 9.98
N ASP A 9 1.75 -3.73 10.23
CA ASP A 9 2.29 -4.62 9.21
C ASP A 9 1.40 -4.71 7.97
N THR A 10 0.10 -4.94 8.12
CA THR A 10 -0.79 -5.12 6.96
C THR A 10 -0.93 -3.87 6.12
N HIS A 11 -0.87 -2.69 6.72
CA HIS A 11 -0.98 -1.41 6.02
C HIS A 11 0.33 -1.00 5.34
N PHE A 12 1.49 -1.37 5.88
CA PHE A 12 2.75 -1.23 5.12
C PHE A 12 2.80 -2.21 3.96
N GLU A 13 2.44 -3.48 4.21
CA GLU A 13 2.44 -4.54 3.19
C GLU A 13 1.43 -4.27 2.05
N SER A 14 0.36 -3.50 2.29
CA SER A 14 -0.63 -3.21 1.23
C SER A 14 -0.03 -2.36 0.12
N VAL A 15 0.84 -1.39 0.46
CA VAL A 15 1.51 -0.55 -0.55
C VAL A 15 2.43 -1.41 -1.42
N ASP A 16 3.23 -2.27 -0.79
CA ASP A 16 4.15 -3.17 -1.48
C ASP A 16 3.41 -4.12 -2.43
N ARG A 17 2.23 -4.63 -2.02
CA ARG A 17 1.40 -5.50 -2.86
C ARG A 17 0.87 -4.80 -4.10
N VAL A 18 0.39 -3.56 -3.98
CA VAL A 18 -0.14 -2.83 -5.16
C VAL A 18 1.00 -2.47 -6.13
N ILE A 19 2.19 -2.14 -5.60
CA ILE A 19 3.39 -1.96 -6.42
C ILE A 19 3.69 -3.24 -7.21
N ALA A 20 3.73 -4.40 -6.54
CA ALA A 20 3.96 -5.69 -7.19
C ALA A 20 2.88 -6.00 -8.25
N PHE A 21 1.60 -5.73 -7.97
CA PHE A 21 0.53 -5.91 -8.97
C PHE A 21 0.74 -5.04 -10.20
N ARG A 22 1.22 -3.80 -10.05
CA ARG A 22 1.51 -2.93 -11.18
C ARG A 22 2.71 -3.43 -11.98
N GLU A 23 3.73 -3.96 -11.33
CA GLU A 23 4.89 -4.57 -11.99
C GLU A 23 4.48 -5.82 -12.78
N GLU A 24 3.69 -6.71 -12.17
CA GLU A 24 3.11 -7.89 -12.82
C GLU A 24 2.22 -7.50 -14.01
N TRP A 25 1.39 -6.46 -13.86
CA TRP A 25 0.57 -5.94 -14.96
C TRP A 25 1.41 -5.44 -16.13
N ARG A 26 2.48 -4.67 -15.84
CA ARG A 26 3.39 -4.13 -16.86
C ARG A 26 4.12 -5.23 -17.63
N ALA A 27 4.37 -6.38 -17.03
CA ALA A 27 4.95 -7.53 -17.73
C ALA A 27 4.03 -8.11 -18.82
N LEU A 28 2.76 -7.69 -18.89
CA LEU A 28 1.78 -8.10 -19.91
C LEU A 28 1.71 -7.11 -21.10
N GLU A 29 2.58 -6.10 -21.16
CA GLU A 29 2.63 -5.15 -22.26
C GLU A 29 2.77 -5.86 -23.62
N GLY A 30 1.94 -5.48 -24.59
CA GLY A 30 1.88 -6.11 -25.91
C GLY A 30 1.17 -7.48 -25.97
N LEU A 31 0.75 -8.04 -24.82
CA LEU A 31 -0.10 -9.25 -24.76
C LEU A 31 -1.58 -8.93 -24.54
N ILE A 32 -1.88 -7.68 -24.20
CA ILE A 32 -3.22 -7.14 -23.93
C ILE A 32 -3.47 -5.98 -24.89
N ASP A 33 -4.73 -5.75 -25.25
CA ASP A 33 -5.17 -4.54 -25.94
C ASP A 33 -4.61 -3.27 -25.27
N ASP A 34 -4.00 -2.38 -26.07
CA ASP A 34 -3.30 -1.19 -25.60
C ASP A 34 -4.17 -0.26 -24.75
N HIS A 35 -5.44 -0.08 -25.13
CA HIS A 35 -6.35 0.78 -24.38
C HIS A 35 -6.65 0.18 -23.00
N CYS A 36 -6.93 -1.13 -22.94
CA CYS A 36 -7.12 -1.84 -21.69
C CYS A 36 -5.85 -1.83 -20.82
N PHE A 37 -4.69 -2.05 -21.44
CA PHE A 37 -3.40 -2.05 -20.75
C PHE A 37 -3.13 -0.72 -20.06
N HIS A 38 -3.24 0.39 -20.80
CA HIS A 38 -2.98 1.73 -20.27
C HIS A 38 -4.01 2.15 -19.21
N LEU A 39 -5.30 1.84 -19.40
CA LEU A 39 -6.34 2.15 -18.43
C LEU A 39 -6.08 1.47 -17.09
N VAL A 40 -5.67 0.20 -17.10
CA VAL A 40 -5.38 -0.54 -15.87
C VAL A 40 -4.06 -0.10 -15.23
N ASP A 41 -3.00 0.20 -16.01
CA ASP A 41 -1.75 0.73 -15.44
C ASP A 41 -1.96 2.08 -14.74
N GLU A 42 -2.78 2.96 -15.32
CA GLU A 42 -3.18 4.22 -14.70
C GLU A 42 -3.92 3.99 -13.38
N ARG A 43 -4.89 3.06 -13.37
CA ARG A 43 -5.67 2.70 -12.18
C ARG A 43 -4.81 2.11 -11.06
N LEU A 44 -3.87 1.23 -11.40
CA LEU A 44 -2.91 0.68 -10.43
C LEU A 44 -1.98 1.79 -9.91
N GLY A 45 -1.61 2.76 -10.75
CA GLY A 45 -0.87 3.95 -10.32
C GLY A 45 -1.62 4.78 -9.27
N MET A 46 -2.92 5.04 -9.50
CA MET A 46 -3.77 5.71 -8.50
C MET A 46 -3.90 4.87 -7.22
N GLN A 47 -4.05 3.56 -7.35
CA GLN A 47 -4.20 2.67 -6.21
C GLN A 47 -2.94 2.64 -5.31
N ILE A 48 -1.75 2.86 -5.84
CA ILE A 48 -0.52 2.98 -5.03
C ILE A 48 -0.57 4.24 -4.15
N VAL A 49 -1.08 5.35 -4.70
CA VAL A 49 -1.26 6.60 -3.95
C VAL A 49 -2.31 6.40 -2.85
N ASP A 50 -3.48 5.87 -3.20
CA ASP A 50 -4.56 5.59 -2.24
C ASP A 50 -4.11 4.64 -1.12
N ALA A 51 -3.34 3.60 -1.46
CA ALA A 51 -2.80 2.65 -0.48
C ALA A 51 -1.79 3.32 0.46
N SER A 52 -0.99 4.26 -0.04
CA SER A 52 -0.02 5.01 0.77
C SER A 52 -0.71 5.95 1.74
N ASP A 53 -1.72 6.69 1.27
CA ASP A 53 -2.55 7.56 2.10
C ASP A 53 -3.28 6.76 3.18
N PHE A 54 -3.88 5.63 2.81
CA PHE A 54 -4.58 4.77 3.75
C PHE A 54 -3.63 4.19 4.80
N ARG A 55 -2.43 3.75 4.39
CA ARG A 55 -1.39 3.30 5.31
C ARG A 55 -1.06 4.36 6.34
N ASP A 56 -0.83 5.58 5.88
CA ASP A 56 -0.37 6.68 6.73
C ASP A 56 -1.48 7.11 7.69
N VAL A 57 -2.71 7.25 7.20
CA VAL A 57 -3.88 7.62 8.03
C VAL A 57 -4.16 6.57 9.11
N VAL A 58 -4.24 5.29 8.75
CA VAL A 58 -4.62 4.24 9.69
C VAL A 58 -3.52 4.02 10.73
N ASN A 59 -2.25 3.95 10.31
CA ASN A 59 -1.14 3.74 11.24
C ASN A 59 -1.02 4.92 12.22
N THR A 60 -1.15 6.15 11.72
CA THR A 60 -1.14 7.36 12.57
C THR A 60 -2.29 7.36 13.56
N TYR A 61 -3.52 7.04 13.12
CA TYR A 61 -4.69 6.97 13.99
C TYR A 61 -4.49 5.99 15.15
N PHE A 62 -4.07 4.76 14.84
CA PHE A 62 -3.87 3.74 15.87
C PHE A 62 -2.65 4.01 16.76
N HIS A 63 -1.60 4.64 16.22
CA HIS A 63 -0.47 5.11 17.01
C HIS A 63 -0.91 6.17 18.04
N ARG A 64 -1.66 7.19 17.62
CA ARG A 64 -2.20 8.23 18.52
C ARG A 64 -3.11 7.64 19.60
N MET A 65 -3.94 6.66 19.25
CA MET A 65 -4.87 6.03 20.19
C MET A 65 -4.20 5.08 21.19
N SER A 66 -3.17 4.34 20.76
CA SER A 66 -2.54 3.30 21.60
C SER A 66 -1.27 3.75 22.31
N GLY A 67 -0.54 4.73 21.77
CA GLY A 67 0.79 5.12 22.23
C GLY A 67 1.87 4.05 22.03
N ILE A 68 1.59 2.99 21.26
CA ILE A 68 2.52 1.88 21.03
C ILE A 68 3.23 2.10 19.70
N GLY A 69 4.56 2.17 19.71
CA GLY A 69 5.37 2.30 18.49
C GLY A 69 5.40 1.05 17.62
N ASP A 70 5.75 1.22 16.34
CA ASP A 70 5.97 0.10 15.42
C ASP A 70 7.22 -0.69 15.79
N ALA A 71 7.10 -2.01 15.97
CA ALA A 71 8.22 -2.87 16.34
C ALA A 71 9.31 -2.96 15.26
N LYS A 72 9.00 -2.61 14.00
CA LYS A 72 9.96 -2.57 12.89
C LYS A 72 10.58 -1.18 12.69
N GLY A 73 10.19 -0.18 13.49
CA GLY A 73 10.74 1.18 13.42
C GLY A 73 10.43 1.92 12.12
N ARG A 74 9.38 1.55 11.39
CA ARG A 74 8.97 2.27 10.18
C ARG A 74 8.34 3.60 10.55
N ASN A 75 8.41 4.56 9.62
CA ASN A 75 7.88 5.90 9.86
C ASN A 75 6.35 5.89 9.99
N ILE A 76 5.85 6.31 11.14
CA ILE A 76 4.42 6.59 11.37
C ILE A 76 4.35 8.07 11.71
N TYR A 77 3.54 8.83 10.97
CA TYR A 77 3.42 10.26 11.18
C TYR A 77 2.77 10.55 12.56
N PRO A 78 3.27 11.56 13.29
CA PRO A 78 2.72 11.96 14.58
C PRO A 78 1.32 12.56 14.47
#